data_AF-A0A653BPA0-F1
#
_entry.id   AF-A0A653BPA0-F1
#
_cell.length_a   1.000
_cell.length_b   1.000
_cell.length_c   1.000
_cell.angle_alpha   90.00
_cell.angle_beta   90.00
_cell.angle_gamma   90.00
#
_symmetry.space_group_name_H-M   'P 1'
#
loop_
_entity.id
_entity.type
_entity.pdbx_description
1 polymer ?
#
loop_
_entity_poly.entity_id
_entity_poly.type
_entity_poly.pdbx_seq_one_letter_code
_entity_poly.pdbx_strand_id
1 'polypeptide(L)'
;MITKIVLMVNKRKEMQEIFKHINNVFWKIEDVADENDRRAYKKILLRGRYTLHVWSALFVVWLCCICRTKSLPLKCYRPTWIPLYSIIALQDLTFILLSWTIIGIDGIITSFFLMTAIQLKMLNREIEAMFDTNDEDVIARKVITLIEHHDFMLRNSISFAIIRDLDVVAMTLIEFFGAFFIPAQLCINQAEEIKYSAYFSKWYEHPQYYRHISMMIARDSLSIRMNAGGIVRLDLETALNVVKLTGSYYMFLRNFIES
;
A
#
# COMPACT_ATOMS: atom_id res chain seq x y z
N MET A 1 4.99 -2.62 2.28
CA MET A 1 4.22 -2.84 3.53
C MET A 1 4.99 -2.28 4.72
N ILE A 2 6.29 -2.55 4.81
CA ILE A 2 7.23 -1.81 5.66
C ILE A 2 7.17 -0.29 5.36
N THR A 3 6.94 0.09 4.11
CA THR A 3 6.80 1.48 3.65
C THR A 3 5.74 2.27 4.42
N LYS A 4 4.52 1.73 4.61
CA LYS A 4 3.44 2.39 5.37
C LYS A 4 3.85 2.66 6.82
N ILE A 5 4.52 1.70 7.44
CA ILE A 5 5.04 1.82 8.82
C ILE A 5 6.11 2.90 8.88
N VAL A 6 7.05 2.89 7.93
CA VAL A 6 8.13 3.88 7.85
C VAL A 6 7.58 5.28 7.57
N LEU A 7 6.59 5.43 6.68
CA LEU A 7 5.91 6.68 6.40
C LEU A 7 5.22 7.23 7.64
N MET A 8 4.46 6.39 8.36
CA MET A 8 3.78 6.80 9.59
C MET A 8 4.77 7.21 10.69
N VAL A 9 5.91 6.51 10.82
CA VAL A 9 6.97 6.85 11.78
C VAL A 9 7.68 8.15 11.38
N ASN A 10 8.01 8.33 10.11
CA ASN A 10 8.69 9.54 9.60
C ASN A 10 7.77 10.77 9.69
N LYS A 11 6.48 10.61 9.42
CA LYS A 11 5.47 11.67 9.42
C LYS A 11 4.69 11.76 10.73
N ARG A 12 5.14 11.10 11.79
CA ARG A 12 4.45 11.05 13.09
C ARG A 12 4.13 12.42 13.67
N LYS A 13 5.04 13.40 13.53
CA LYS A 13 4.86 14.75 14.08
C LYS A 13 3.77 15.50 13.33
N GLU A 14 3.82 15.48 12.00
CA GLU A 14 2.78 16.05 11.12
C GLU A 14 1.41 15.41 11.42
N MET A 15 1.35 14.07 11.55
CA MET A 15 0.11 13.37 11.92
C MET A 15 -0.40 13.79 13.31
N GLN A 16 0.47 13.91 14.31
CA GLN A 16 0.09 14.35 15.65
C GLN A 16 -0.40 15.80 15.70
N GLU A 17 0.25 16.70 14.95
CA GLU A 17 -0.18 18.08 14.80
C GLU A 17 -1.55 18.15 14.14
N ILE A 18 -1.76 17.39 13.07
CA ILE A 18 -3.06 17.28 12.40
C ILE A 18 -4.12 16.76 13.37
N PHE A 19 -3.88 15.68 14.11
CA PHE A 19 -4.84 15.17 15.11
C PHE A 19 -5.16 16.17 16.21
N LYS A 20 -4.15 16.86 16.73
CA LYS A 20 -4.34 17.90 17.76
C LYS A 20 -5.16 19.07 17.21
N HIS A 21 -4.90 19.46 15.97
CA HIS A 21 -5.57 20.58 15.34
C HIS A 21 -7.00 20.24 14.92
N ILE A 22 -7.24 19.02 14.40
CA ILE A 22 -8.58 18.45 14.17
C ILE A 22 -9.43 18.55 15.43
N ASN A 23 -8.92 18.10 16.57
CA ASN A 23 -9.68 18.08 17.82
C ASN A 23 -10.13 19.48 18.29
N ASN A 24 -9.42 20.53 17.87
CA ASN A 24 -9.71 21.91 18.26
C ASN A 24 -10.53 22.67 17.23
N VAL A 25 -10.40 22.33 15.93
CA VAL A 25 -11.01 23.08 14.81
C VAL A 25 -12.29 22.41 14.28
N PHE A 26 -12.39 21.08 14.38
CA PHE A 26 -13.54 20.36 13.86
C PHE A 26 -14.77 20.64 14.72
N TRP A 27 -15.89 20.94 14.06
CA TRP A 27 -17.16 21.11 14.75
C TRP A 27 -17.61 19.78 15.33
N LYS A 28 -18.08 19.82 16.58
CA LYS A 28 -18.58 18.62 17.25
C LYS A 28 -19.97 18.32 16.73
N ILE A 29 -20.23 17.04 16.49
CA ILE A 29 -21.53 16.57 16.03
C ILE A 29 -22.60 16.83 17.11
N GLU A 30 -22.18 16.90 18.37
CA GLU A 30 -23.03 17.19 19.53
C GLU A 30 -23.58 18.63 19.53
N ASP A 31 -22.85 19.58 18.93
CA ASP A 31 -23.18 21.01 18.94
C ASP A 31 -24.18 21.40 17.83
N VAL A 32 -24.52 20.45 16.94
CA VAL A 32 -25.53 20.65 15.88
C VAL A 32 -26.92 20.79 16.50
N ALA A 33 -27.58 21.93 16.24
CA ALA A 33 -28.86 22.30 16.86
C ALA A 33 -30.02 21.34 16.53
N ASP A 34 -29.98 20.69 15.37
CA ASP A 34 -31.06 19.84 14.88
C ASP A 34 -30.74 18.35 15.03
N GLU A 35 -31.67 17.66 15.68
CA GLU A 35 -31.60 16.26 16.05
C GLU A 35 -31.55 15.31 14.84
N ASN A 36 -32.22 15.66 13.74
CA ASN A 36 -32.31 14.78 12.57
C ASN A 36 -30.95 14.66 11.87
N ASP A 37 -30.27 15.77 11.67
CA ASP A 37 -28.94 15.81 11.08
C ASP A 37 -27.90 15.20 11.99
N ARG A 38 -27.98 15.47 13.29
CA ARG A 38 -27.12 14.84 14.29
C ARG A 38 -27.20 13.31 14.20
N ARG A 39 -28.41 12.76 14.06
CA ARG A 39 -28.63 11.32 13.86
C ARG A 39 -28.08 10.83 12.51
N ALA A 40 -28.24 11.61 11.44
CA ALA A 40 -27.71 11.28 10.12
C ALA A 40 -26.18 11.21 10.11
N TYR A 41 -25.49 12.17 10.72
CA TYR A 41 -24.03 12.19 10.84
C TYR A 41 -23.50 11.01 11.67
N LYS A 42 -24.14 10.72 12.82
CA LYS A 42 -23.79 9.54 13.63
C LYS A 42 -23.97 8.24 12.83
N LYS A 43 -25.04 8.11 12.04
CA LYS A 43 -25.29 6.93 11.20
C LYS A 43 -24.20 6.75 10.13
N ILE A 44 -23.73 7.83 9.51
CA ILE A 44 -22.63 7.80 8.54
C ILE A 44 -21.35 7.29 9.20
N LEU A 45 -21.00 7.81 10.39
CA LEU A 45 -19.82 7.38 11.16
C LEU A 45 -19.90 5.90 11.56
N LEU A 46 -21.06 5.46 12.07
CA LEU A 46 -21.32 4.06 12.44
C LEU A 46 -21.21 3.12 11.23
N ARG A 47 -21.71 3.52 10.06
CA ARG A 47 -21.60 2.74 8.83
C ARG A 47 -20.14 2.55 8.43
N GLY A 48 -19.32 3.60 8.50
CA GLY A 48 -17.88 3.51 8.25
C GLY A 48 -17.18 2.52 9.18
N ARG A 49 -17.45 2.60 10.48
CA ARG A 49 -16.91 1.65 11.48
C ARG A 49 -17.34 0.22 11.19
N TYR A 50 -18.62 -0.01 10.89
CA TYR A 50 -19.12 -1.35 10.58
C TYR A 50 -18.44 -1.94 9.34
N THR A 51 -18.28 -1.14 8.29
CA THR A 51 -17.54 -1.55 7.08
C THR A 51 -16.11 -1.98 7.45
N LEU A 52 -15.38 -1.21 8.25
CA LEU A 52 -14.03 -1.59 8.71
C LEU A 52 -14.02 -2.91 9.50
N HIS A 53 -14.99 -3.13 10.39
CA HIS A 53 -15.12 -4.38 11.13
C HIS A 53 -15.42 -5.58 10.22
N VAL A 54 -16.27 -5.41 9.19
CA VAL A 54 -16.55 -6.46 8.20
C VAL A 54 -15.30 -6.82 7.41
N TRP A 55 -14.53 -5.84 6.94
CA TRP A 55 -13.25 -6.10 6.24
C TRP A 55 -12.24 -6.82 7.14
N SER A 56 -12.15 -6.41 8.41
CA SER A 56 -11.31 -7.10 9.40
C SER A 56 -11.75 -8.56 9.62
N ALA A 57 -13.06 -8.82 9.71
CA ALA A 57 -13.60 -10.17 9.86
C ALA A 57 -13.34 -11.05 8.63
N LEU A 58 -13.54 -10.51 7.42
CA LEU A 58 -13.25 -11.21 6.17
C LEU A 58 -11.74 -11.55 6.06
N PHE A 59 -10.87 -10.66 6.52
CA PHE A 59 -9.44 -10.90 6.57
C PHE A 59 -9.07 -12.05 7.52
N VAL A 60 -9.69 -12.12 8.69
CA VAL A 60 -9.50 -13.24 9.64
C VAL A 60 -9.98 -14.57 9.03
N VAL A 61 -11.12 -14.58 8.36
CA VAL A 61 -11.62 -15.79 7.66
C VAL A 61 -10.64 -16.24 6.58
N TRP A 62 -10.13 -15.30 5.79
CA TRP A 62 -9.13 -15.56 4.75
C TRP A 62 -7.80 -16.11 5.33
N LEU A 63 -7.33 -15.56 6.45
CA LEU A 63 -6.18 -16.10 7.19
C LEU A 63 -6.41 -17.56 7.63
N CYS A 64 -7.58 -17.86 8.18
CA CYS A 64 -7.92 -19.23 8.60
C CYS A 64 -7.94 -20.23 7.44
N CYS A 65 -8.21 -19.78 6.21
CA CYS A 65 -8.14 -20.62 5.01
C CYS A 65 -6.70 -20.89 4.56
N ILE A 66 -5.78 -19.94 4.72
CA ILE A 66 -4.38 -20.04 4.25
C ILE A 66 -3.49 -20.85 5.21
N CYS A 67 -3.70 -20.74 6.53
CA CYS A 67 -2.94 -21.48 7.55
C CYS A 67 -3.11 -23.01 7.49
N ARG A 68 -3.92 -23.55 6.56
CA ARG A 68 -4.06 -24.99 6.32
C ARG A 68 -3.03 -25.58 5.33
N THR A 69 -2.11 -24.78 4.81
CA THR A 69 -1.14 -25.25 3.80
C THR A 69 0.04 -26.01 4.44
N LYS A 70 0.36 -27.19 3.89
CA LYS A 70 1.49 -28.04 4.34
C LYS A 70 2.85 -27.60 3.76
N SER A 71 2.88 -26.48 3.03
CA SER A 71 4.05 -25.95 2.32
C SER A 71 4.32 -24.53 2.81
N LEU A 72 5.59 -24.10 2.81
CA LEU A 72 5.92 -22.72 3.15
C LEU A 72 5.16 -21.73 2.25
N PRO A 73 4.42 -20.76 2.80
CA PRO A 73 3.70 -19.77 2.01
C PRO A 73 4.62 -18.86 1.17
N LEU A 74 5.89 -18.75 1.55
CA LEU A 74 6.95 -18.03 0.84
C LEU A 74 8.11 -18.99 0.69
N LYS A 75 8.68 -19.08 -0.51
CA LYS A 75 9.87 -19.91 -0.76
C LYS A 75 11.10 -19.22 -0.16
N CYS A 76 11.27 -19.32 1.16
CA CYS A 76 12.44 -18.82 1.88
C CYS A 76 13.42 -19.95 2.19
N TYR A 77 14.71 -19.62 2.27
CA TYR A 77 15.74 -20.56 2.71
C TYR A 77 15.43 -21.05 4.12
N ARG A 78 15.38 -22.38 4.29
CA ARG A 78 15.19 -23.04 5.58
C ARG A 78 16.55 -23.49 6.11
N PRO A 79 17.04 -22.93 7.24
CA PRO A 79 18.20 -23.49 7.92
C PRO A 79 17.88 -24.91 8.40
N THR A 80 18.85 -25.82 8.28
CA THR A 80 18.70 -27.26 8.62
C THR A 80 18.39 -27.50 10.10
N TRP A 81 18.75 -26.56 10.98
CA TRP A 81 18.57 -26.65 12.43
C TRP A 81 17.16 -26.22 12.91
N ILE A 82 16.33 -25.61 12.07
CA ILE A 82 14.98 -25.15 12.47
C ILE A 82 13.90 -26.14 12.00
N PRO A 83 13.00 -26.59 12.90
CA PRO A 83 11.83 -27.39 12.53
C PRO A 83 10.89 -26.64 11.56
N LEU A 84 10.35 -27.36 10.57
CA LEU A 84 9.50 -26.77 9.52
C LEU A 84 8.29 -26.00 10.08
N TYR A 85 7.61 -26.58 11.07
CA TYR A 85 6.43 -25.97 11.69
C TYR A 85 6.75 -24.65 12.42
N SER A 86 7.96 -24.52 12.98
CA SER A 86 8.39 -23.27 13.64
C SER A 86 8.58 -22.14 12.63
N ILE A 87 9.09 -22.42 11.43
CA ILE A 87 9.22 -21.42 10.35
C ILE A 87 7.85 -21.02 9.81
N ILE A 88 6.95 -22.00 9.61
CA ILE A 88 5.57 -21.71 9.16
C ILE A 88 4.86 -20.83 10.19
N ALA A 89 4.95 -21.15 11.49
CA ALA A 89 4.34 -20.35 12.54
C ALA A 89 4.93 -18.92 12.60
N LEU A 90 6.25 -18.77 12.47
CA LEU A 90 6.91 -17.46 12.43
C LEU A 90 6.47 -16.65 11.21
N GLN A 91 6.35 -17.31 10.06
CA GLN A 91 5.94 -16.68 8.82
C GLN A 91 4.48 -16.23 8.86
N ASP A 92 3.59 -17.07 9.36
CA ASP A 92 2.17 -16.75 9.55
C ASP A 92 2.02 -15.61 10.56
N LEU A 93 2.75 -15.64 11.67
CA LEU A 93 2.78 -14.54 12.65
C LEU A 93 3.24 -13.23 12.01
N THR A 94 4.30 -13.28 11.21
CA THR A 94 4.82 -12.11 10.51
C THR A 94 3.76 -11.56 9.55
N PHE A 95 3.12 -12.41 8.77
CA PHE A 95 2.05 -12.03 7.85
C PHE A 95 0.84 -11.40 8.56
N ILE A 96 0.41 -11.99 9.68
CA ILE A 96 -0.68 -11.46 10.52
C ILE A 96 -0.34 -10.06 11.03
N LEU A 97 0.83 -9.87 11.65
CA LEU A 97 1.25 -8.59 12.23
C LEU A 97 1.28 -7.49 11.17
N LEU A 98 1.77 -7.84 9.99
CA LEU A 98 1.92 -6.92 8.89
C LEU A 98 0.58 -6.49 8.28
N SER A 99 -0.32 -7.44 8.03
CA SER A 99 -1.64 -7.13 7.49
C SER A 99 -2.51 -6.37 8.49
N TRP A 100 -2.41 -6.69 9.79
CA TRP A 100 -3.12 -5.94 10.84
C TRP A 100 -2.72 -4.46 10.85
N THR A 101 -1.43 -4.19 10.64
CA THR A 101 -0.90 -2.84 10.56
C THR A 101 -1.45 -2.08 9.35
N ILE A 102 -1.63 -2.75 8.21
CA ILE A 102 -2.22 -2.15 7.00
C ILE A 102 -3.69 -1.77 7.25
N ILE A 103 -4.49 -2.72 7.75
CA ILE A 103 -5.91 -2.48 8.06
C ILE A 103 -6.06 -1.33 9.06
N GLY A 104 -5.16 -1.25 10.05
CA GLY A 104 -5.13 -0.14 11.00
C GLY A 104 -4.89 1.22 10.34
N ILE A 105 -3.89 1.34 9.47
CA ILE A 105 -3.58 2.60 8.76
C ILE A 105 -4.71 3.00 7.81
N ASP A 106 -5.21 2.06 7.02
CA ASP A 106 -6.32 2.33 6.08
C ASP A 106 -7.61 2.68 6.82
N GLY A 107 -7.82 2.09 8.00
CA GLY A 107 -8.90 2.46 8.92
C GLY A 107 -8.79 3.90 9.43
N ILE A 108 -7.59 4.35 9.80
CA ILE A 108 -7.33 5.74 10.22
C ILE A 108 -7.61 6.71 9.07
N ILE A 109 -7.09 6.44 7.88
CA ILE A 109 -7.29 7.29 6.68
C ILE A 109 -8.77 7.36 6.31
N THR A 110 -9.47 6.22 6.29
CA THR A 110 -10.91 6.15 6.00
C THR A 110 -11.72 6.91 7.03
N SER A 111 -11.36 6.80 8.32
CA SER A 111 -12.02 7.55 9.40
C SER A 111 -11.82 9.05 9.24
N PHE A 112 -10.62 9.48 8.82
CA PHE A 112 -10.35 10.88 8.55
C PHE A 112 -11.20 11.41 7.39
N PHE A 113 -11.24 10.70 6.25
CA PHE A 113 -12.11 11.10 5.12
C PHE A 113 -13.58 11.16 5.48
N LEU A 114 -14.07 10.21 6.28
CA LEU A 114 -15.45 10.18 6.73
C LEU A 114 -15.79 11.37 7.62
N MET A 115 -14.88 11.71 8.54
CA MET A 115 -15.02 12.88 9.41
C MET A 115 -14.98 14.17 8.59
N THR A 116 -14.06 14.29 7.63
CA THR A 116 -13.97 15.42 6.72
C THR A 116 -15.25 15.56 5.88
N ALA A 117 -15.82 14.46 5.39
CA ALA A 117 -17.08 14.48 4.66
C ALA A 117 -18.27 14.94 5.52
N ILE A 118 -18.29 14.59 6.81
CA ILE A 118 -19.29 15.07 7.77
C ILE A 118 -19.12 16.58 8.01
N GLN A 119 -17.89 17.06 8.21
CA GLN A 119 -17.61 18.50 8.37
C GLN A 119 -18.06 19.29 7.14
N LEU A 120 -17.82 18.80 5.91
CA LEU A 120 -18.32 19.45 4.70
C LEU A 120 -19.85 19.51 4.63
N LYS A 121 -20.54 18.47 5.10
CA LYS A 121 -22.01 18.50 5.17
C LYS A 121 -22.52 19.51 6.19
N MET A 122 -21.89 19.58 7.37
CA MET A 122 -22.23 20.58 8.38
C MET A 122 -21.94 21.99 7.86
N LEU A 123 -20.83 22.18 7.16
CA LEU A 123 -20.46 23.45 6.53
C LEU A 123 -21.53 23.90 5.51
N ASN A 124 -21.96 23.00 4.62
CA ASN A 124 -23.02 23.31 3.66
C ASN A 124 -24.31 23.77 4.35
N ARG A 125 -24.68 23.11 5.46
CA ARG A 125 -25.86 23.49 6.23
C ARG A 125 -25.72 24.88 6.87
N GLU A 126 -24.58 25.18 7.48
CA GLU A 126 -24.34 26.50 8.08
C GLU A 126 -24.33 27.62 7.02
N ILE A 127 -23.88 27.32 5.79
CA ILE A 127 -23.98 28.24 4.65
C ILE A 127 -25.46 28.46 4.26
N GLU A 128 -26.28 27.42 4.24
CA GLU A 128 -27.73 27.54 3.98
C GLU A 128 -28.45 28.37 5.05
N ALA A 129 -28.10 28.18 6.33
CA ALA A 129 -28.66 28.91 7.46
C ALA A 129 -28.00 30.28 7.74
N MET A 130 -27.10 30.73 6.86
CA MET A 130 -26.27 31.91 7.09
C MET A 130 -27.09 33.20 7.18
N PHE A 131 -28.16 33.32 6.38
CA PHE A 131 -29.01 34.51 6.29
C PHE A 131 -30.30 34.40 7.11
N ASP A 132 -30.46 33.37 7.94
CA ASP A 132 -31.63 33.24 8.82
C ASP A 132 -31.65 34.28 9.95
N THR A 133 -30.55 35.03 10.11
CA THR A 133 -30.39 36.11 11.09
C THR A 133 -30.22 37.45 10.38
N ASN A 134 -30.93 38.49 10.83
CA ASN A 134 -30.88 39.84 10.23
C ASN A 134 -29.75 40.75 10.78
N ASP A 135 -28.88 40.22 11.65
CA ASP A 135 -27.78 40.95 12.28
C ASP A 135 -26.52 40.88 11.40
N GLU A 136 -26.16 42.01 10.78
CA GLU A 136 -25.00 42.12 9.87
C GLU A 136 -23.66 41.78 10.54
N ASP A 137 -23.47 42.12 11.82
CA ASP A 137 -22.23 41.82 12.55
C ASP A 137 -22.10 40.32 12.85
N VAL A 138 -23.23 39.64 13.06
CA VAL A 138 -23.28 38.18 13.22
C VAL A 138 -23.02 37.49 11.88
N ILE A 139 -23.60 37.98 10.78
CA ILE A 139 -23.36 37.44 9.43
C ILE A 139 -21.88 37.59 9.05
N ALA A 140 -21.29 38.76 9.23
CA ALA A 140 -19.88 39.01 8.88
C ALA A 140 -18.93 38.07 9.63
N ARG A 141 -19.17 37.84 10.93
CA ARG A 141 -18.39 36.88 11.73
C ARG A 141 -18.57 35.44 11.26
N LYS A 142 -19.81 35.01 10.99
CA LYS A 142 -20.09 33.67 10.47
C LYS A 142 -19.38 33.43 9.14
N VAL A 143 -19.42 34.38 8.21
CA VAL A 143 -18.75 34.27 6.89
C VAL A 143 -17.26 34.03 7.05
N ILE A 144 -16.58 34.78 7.92
CA ILE A 144 -15.13 34.60 8.17
C ILE A 144 -14.86 33.18 8.68
N THR A 145 -15.60 32.72 9.70
CA THR A 145 -15.42 31.39 10.27
C THR A 145 -15.69 30.28 9.24
N LEU A 146 -16.69 30.45 8.36
CA LEU A 146 -17.00 29.49 7.29
C LEU A 146 -15.89 29.40 6.25
N ILE A 147 -15.33 30.54 5.83
CA ILE A 147 -14.23 30.60 4.86
C ILE A 147 -12.98 29.96 5.44
N GLU A 148 -12.62 30.29 6.69
CA GLU A 148 -11.46 29.69 7.37
C GLU A 148 -11.61 28.17 7.49
N HIS A 149 -12.80 27.69 7.86
CA HIS A 149 -13.08 26.27 7.95
C HIS A 149 -13.03 25.58 6.58
N HIS A 150 -13.57 26.20 5.53
CA HIS A 150 -13.55 25.66 4.17
C HIS A 150 -12.12 25.55 3.61
N ASP A 151 -11.30 26.59 3.74
CA ASP A 151 -9.91 26.61 3.27
C ASP A 151 -9.07 25.54 3.98
N PHE A 152 -9.24 25.44 5.30
CA PHE A 152 -8.60 24.40 6.11
C PHE A 152 -8.96 22.98 5.64
N MET A 153 -10.23 22.75 5.33
CA MET A 153 -10.73 21.46 4.85
C MET A 153 -10.15 21.09 3.47
N LEU A 154 -10.05 22.06 2.57
CA LEU A 154 -9.40 21.87 1.26
C LEU A 154 -7.92 21.55 1.41
N ARG A 155 -7.18 22.36 2.18
CA ARG A 155 -5.73 22.19 2.36
C ARG A 155 -5.35 20.82 2.93
N ASN A 156 -6.08 20.35 3.94
CA ASN A 156 -5.80 19.06 4.55
C ASN A 156 -6.21 17.90 3.64
N SER A 157 -7.39 17.95 3.02
CA SER A 157 -7.87 16.85 2.15
C SER A 157 -6.94 16.61 0.96
N ILE A 158 -6.42 17.68 0.34
CA ILE A 158 -5.43 17.60 -0.75
C ILE A 158 -4.13 16.96 -0.26
N SER A 159 -3.62 17.41 0.89
CA SER A 159 -2.36 16.88 1.47
C SER A 159 -2.45 15.37 1.73
N PHE A 160 -3.58 14.89 2.26
CA PHE A 160 -3.80 13.47 2.51
C PHE A 160 -3.96 12.64 1.23
N ALA A 161 -4.62 13.17 0.20
CA ALA A 161 -4.76 12.49 -1.09
C ALA A 161 -3.39 12.25 -1.75
N ILE A 162 -2.53 13.27 -1.77
CA ILE A 162 -1.17 13.17 -2.33
C ILE A 162 -0.34 12.14 -1.57
N ILE A 163 -0.40 12.14 -0.23
CA ILE A 163 0.33 11.17 0.61
C ILE A 163 -0.14 9.74 0.31
N ARG A 164 -1.45 9.52 0.20
CA ARG A 164 -2.04 8.22 -0.13
C ARG A 164 -1.60 7.74 -1.51
N ASP A 165 -1.70 8.59 -2.52
CA ASP A 165 -1.43 8.21 -3.90
C ASP A 165 0.07 7.91 -4.10
N LEU A 166 0.95 8.68 -3.47
CA LEU A 166 2.38 8.41 -3.44
C LEU A 166 2.71 7.08 -2.75
N ASP A 167 2.04 6.77 -1.64
CA ASP A 167 2.24 5.51 -0.90
C ASP A 167 1.82 4.29 -1.74
N VAL A 168 0.66 4.34 -2.40
CA VAL A 168 0.16 3.26 -3.26
C VAL A 168 1.13 2.99 -4.42
N VAL A 169 1.65 4.04 -5.06
CA VAL A 169 2.63 3.91 -6.14
C VAL A 169 3.94 3.32 -5.62
N ALA A 170 4.45 3.77 -4.48
CA ALA A 170 5.67 3.20 -3.89
C ALA A 170 5.51 1.72 -3.52
N MET A 171 4.34 1.34 -2.99
CA MET A 171 4.00 -0.02 -2.61
C MET A 171 3.95 -0.98 -3.80
N THR A 172 3.24 -0.59 -4.86
CA THR A 172 3.12 -1.40 -6.08
C THR A 172 4.48 -1.59 -6.75
N LEU A 173 5.35 -0.58 -6.76
CA LEU A 173 6.71 -0.71 -7.26
C LEU A 173 7.55 -1.68 -6.41
N ILE A 174 7.48 -1.59 -5.07
CA ILE A 174 8.22 -2.50 -4.18
C ILE A 174 7.79 -3.95 -4.39
N GLU A 175 6.49 -4.23 -4.52
CA GLU A 175 5.97 -5.57 -4.80
C GLU A 175 6.40 -6.05 -6.19
N PHE A 176 6.28 -5.19 -7.20
CA PHE A 176 6.71 -5.48 -8.57
C PHE A 176 8.18 -5.89 -8.62
N PHE A 177 9.10 -5.06 -8.11
CA PHE A 177 10.53 -5.36 -8.11
C PHE A 177 10.91 -6.49 -7.15
N GLY A 178 10.43 -6.43 -5.90
CA GLY A 178 10.85 -7.32 -4.82
C GLY A 178 10.35 -8.75 -4.94
N ALA A 179 9.10 -8.95 -5.38
CA ALA A 179 8.50 -10.27 -5.43
C ALA A 179 8.73 -11.00 -6.77
N PHE A 180 8.85 -10.26 -7.88
CA PHE A 180 8.95 -10.86 -9.21
C PHE A 180 10.35 -10.72 -9.82
N PHE A 181 10.88 -9.52 -9.94
CA PHE A 181 12.11 -9.30 -10.73
C PHE A 181 13.39 -9.64 -9.97
N ILE A 182 13.49 -9.34 -8.67
CA ILE A 182 14.69 -9.69 -7.90
C ILE A 182 14.88 -11.22 -7.82
N PRO A 183 13.86 -12.03 -7.48
CA PRO A 183 14.01 -13.49 -7.48
C PRO A 183 14.24 -14.06 -8.88
N ALA A 184 13.58 -13.52 -9.91
CA ALA A 184 13.80 -13.94 -11.29
C ALA A 184 15.23 -13.65 -11.76
N GLN A 185 15.76 -12.45 -11.47
CA GLN A 185 17.13 -12.07 -11.79
C GLN A 185 18.14 -12.92 -11.03
N LEU A 186 17.90 -13.20 -9.75
CA LEU A 186 18.77 -14.09 -8.96
C LEU A 186 18.78 -15.50 -9.56
N CYS A 187 17.63 -16.01 -10.01
CA CYS A 187 17.54 -17.31 -10.67
C CYS A 187 18.30 -17.32 -12.00
N ILE A 188 18.20 -16.25 -12.80
CA ILE A 188 18.94 -16.10 -14.06
C ILE A 188 20.45 -16.05 -13.79
N ASN A 189 20.88 -15.27 -12.80
CA ASN A 189 22.29 -15.15 -12.42
C ASN A 189 22.85 -16.49 -11.92
N GLN A 190 22.10 -17.19 -11.07
CA GLN A 190 22.52 -18.49 -10.53
C GLN A 190 22.57 -19.56 -11.62
N ALA A 191 21.63 -19.51 -12.56
CA ALA A 191 21.64 -20.35 -13.75
C ALA A 191 22.90 -20.13 -14.58
N GLU A 192 23.25 -18.87 -14.88
CA GLU A 192 24.47 -18.54 -15.63
C GLU A 192 25.78 -18.94 -14.91
N GLU A 193 25.75 -19.10 -13.58
CA GLU A 193 26.89 -19.54 -12.79
C GLU A 193 27.16 -21.06 -12.90
N ILE A 194 26.16 -21.85 -13.33
CA ILE A 194 26.25 -23.31 -13.43
C ILE A 194 27.35 -23.74 -14.40
N LYS A 195 27.49 -23.10 -15.57
CA LYS A 195 28.59 -23.39 -16.51
C LYS A 195 29.98 -23.20 -15.90
N TYR A 196 30.17 -22.15 -15.09
CA TYR A 196 31.46 -21.86 -14.45
C TYR A 196 31.75 -22.91 -13.37
N SER A 197 30.76 -23.21 -12.53
CA SER A 197 30.87 -24.25 -11.50
C SER A 197 31.12 -25.63 -12.10
N ALA A 198 30.46 -25.96 -13.21
CA ALA A 198 30.66 -27.20 -13.95
C ALA A 198 32.07 -27.29 -14.52
N TYR A 199 32.60 -26.20 -15.07
CA TYR A 199 33.96 -26.14 -15.61
C TYR A 199 35.02 -26.36 -14.51
N PHE A 200 34.86 -25.73 -13.35
CA PHE A 200 35.80 -25.82 -12.23
C PHE A 200 35.63 -27.08 -11.34
N SER A 201 34.67 -27.95 -11.65
CA SER A 201 34.33 -29.15 -10.84
C SER A 201 35.38 -30.27 -10.84
N LYS A 202 36.58 -30.04 -11.39
CA LYS A 202 37.66 -31.05 -11.55
C LYS A 202 37.21 -32.34 -12.26
N TRP A 203 36.26 -32.24 -13.18
CA TRP A 203 35.71 -33.36 -13.95
C TRP A 203 36.76 -34.21 -14.69
N TYR A 204 37.96 -33.65 -14.93
CA TYR A 204 39.10 -34.36 -15.50
C TYR A 204 39.66 -35.48 -14.61
N GLU A 205 39.38 -35.47 -13.30
CA GLU A 205 39.76 -36.55 -12.36
C GLU A 205 38.85 -37.80 -12.50
N HIS A 206 37.68 -37.65 -13.15
CA HIS A 206 36.69 -38.72 -13.35
C HIS A 206 36.22 -38.79 -14.81
N PRO A 207 37.07 -39.30 -15.73
CA PRO A 207 36.84 -39.24 -17.18
C PRO A 207 35.58 -39.99 -17.65
N GLN A 208 35.05 -40.95 -16.87
CA GLN A 208 33.79 -41.63 -17.21
C GLN A 208 32.57 -40.70 -17.33
N TYR A 209 32.62 -39.50 -16.73
CA TYR A 209 31.50 -38.55 -16.73
C TYR A 209 31.70 -37.34 -17.66
N TYR A 210 32.80 -37.28 -18.43
CA TYR A 210 33.17 -36.12 -19.25
C TYR A 210 32.03 -35.66 -20.19
N ARG A 211 31.39 -36.64 -20.84
CA ARG A 211 30.33 -36.41 -21.84
C ARG A 211 29.11 -35.74 -21.21
N HIS A 212 28.80 -36.05 -19.96
CA HIS A 212 27.66 -35.49 -19.25
C HIS A 212 27.92 -34.03 -18.83
N ILE A 213 29.13 -33.75 -18.32
CA ILE A 213 29.54 -32.40 -17.94
C ILE A 213 29.65 -31.49 -19.18
N SER A 214 30.22 -31.98 -20.29
CA SER A 214 30.34 -31.20 -21.53
C SER A 214 28.97 -30.88 -22.14
N MET A 215 28.00 -31.81 -22.08
CA MET A 215 26.63 -31.55 -22.49
C MET A 215 25.94 -30.52 -21.58
N MET A 216 26.22 -30.54 -20.28
CA MET A 216 25.64 -29.58 -19.34
C MET A 216 26.15 -28.16 -19.62
N ILE A 217 27.45 -27.99 -19.84
CA ILE A 217 28.07 -26.70 -20.20
C ILE A 217 27.55 -26.20 -21.56
N ALA A 218 27.48 -27.09 -22.57
CA ALA A 218 26.93 -26.74 -23.88
C ALA A 218 25.45 -26.34 -23.81
N ARG A 219 24.65 -27.01 -22.98
CA ARG A 219 23.23 -26.71 -22.81
C ARG A 219 22.99 -25.42 -22.02
N ASP A 220 23.81 -25.12 -21.03
CA ASP A 220 23.72 -23.89 -20.22
C ASP A 220 24.12 -22.63 -21.00
N SER A 221 24.85 -22.78 -22.11
CA SER A 221 25.09 -21.67 -23.06
C SER A 221 23.81 -21.17 -23.75
N LEU A 222 22.72 -21.95 -23.71
CA LEU A 222 21.38 -21.43 -23.95
C LEU A 222 20.85 -20.83 -22.64
N SER A 223 21.03 -19.52 -22.48
CA SER A 223 20.59 -18.79 -21.28
C SER A 223 19.20 -19.19 -20.81
N ILE A 224 19.06 -19.44 -19.50
CA ILE A 224 17.77 -19.73 -18.88
C ILE A 224 16.90 -18.47 -18.99
N ARG A 225 15.92 -18.51 -19.90
CA ARG A 225 14.98 -17.42 -20.15
C ARG A 225 13.70 -17.65 -19.34
N MET A 226 13.54 -16.90 -18.26
CA MET A 226 12.28 -16.85 -17.53
C MET A 226 11.32 -15.90 -18.25
N ASN A 227 10.30 -16.44 -18.91
CA ASN A 227 9.27 -15.65 -19.60
C ASN A 227 7.98 -15.61 -18.77
N ALA A 228 7.41 -14.43 -18.57
CA ALA A 228 6.05 -14.22 -18.09
C ALA A 228 5.07 -14.49 -19.24
N GLY A 229 4.28 -15.58 -19.11
CA GLY A 229 3.22 -15.93 -20.07
C GLY A 229 3.70 -16.21 -21.51
N GLY A 230 5.01 -16.35 -21.73
CA GLY A 230 5.61 -16.48 -23.07
C GLY A 230 5.78 -15.17 -23.85
N ILE A 231 5.32 -14.04 -23.31
CA ILE A 231 5.25 -12.75 -24.02
C ILE A 231 6.38 -11.82 -23.58
N VAL A 232 6.71 -11.81 -22.28
CA VAL A 232 7.62 -10.83 -21.69
C VAL A 232 8.73 -11.52 -20.91
N ARG A 233 9.98 -11.06 -21.05
CA ARG A 233 11.11 -11.58 -20.26
C ARG A 233 11.10 -10.97 -18.87
N LEU A 234 11.29 -11.81 -17.85
CA LEU A 234 11.38 -11.39 -16.46
C LEU A 234 12.83 -11.08 -16.10
N ASP A 235 13.34 -9.95 -16.58
CA ASP A 235 14.63 -9.39 -16.23
C ASP A 235 14.50 -7.95 -15.69
N LEU A 236 15.53 -7.49 -14.98
CA LEU A 236 15.50 -6.16 -14.36
C LEU A 236 15.40 -5.03 -15.41
N GLU A 237 15.93 -5.27 -16.62
CA GLU A 237 15.87 -4.33 -17.74
C GLU A 237 14.43 -4.10 -18.19
N THR A 238 13.64 -5.17 -18.33
CA THR A 238 12.22 -5.09 -18.68
C THR A 238 11.42 -4.36 -17.60
N ALA A 239 11.71 -4.59 -16.32
CA ALA A 239 11.08 -3.86 -15.23
C ALA A 239 11.35 -2.35 -15.29
N LEU A 240 12.59 -1.95 -15.55
CA LEU A 240 12.97 -0.55 -15.73
C LEU A 240 12.27 0.09 -16.94
N ASN A 241 12.12 -0.67 -18.03
CA ASN A 241 11.39 -0.21 -19.20
C ASN A 241 9.90 0.02 -18.90
N VAL A 242 9.26 -0.84 -18.10
CA VAL A 242 7.86 -0.64 -17.65
C VAL A 242 7.72 0.64 -16.81
N VAL A 243 8.65 0.90 -15.89
CA VAL A 243 8.63 2.13 -15.08
C VAL A 243 8.81 3.37 -15.95
N LYS A 244 9.77 3.34 -16.90
CA LYS A 244 9.96 4.43 -17.86
C LYS A 244 8.69 4.69 -18.67
N LEU A 245 8.07 3.64 -19.20
CA LEU A 245 6.87 3.75 -20.03
C LEU A 245 5.68 4.31 -19.24
N THR A 246 5.55 3.89 -17.98
CA THR A 246 4.55 4.44 -17.05
C THR A 246 4.77 5.93 -16.79
N GLY A 247 6.02 6.34 -16.55
CA GLY A 247 6.38 7.75 -16.37
C GLY A 247 6.14 8.59 -17.62
N SER A 248 6.51 8.08 -18.80
CA SER A 248 6.26 8.74 -20.09
C SER A 248 4.77 8.90 -20.36
N TYR A 249 3.97 7.87 -20.07
CA TYR A 249 2.51 7.93 -20.22
C TYR A 249 1.88 8.95 -19.25
N TYR A 250 2.35 9.01 -18.01
CA TYR A 250 1.91 10.03 -17.05
C TYR A 250 2.22 11.46 -17.55
N MET A 251 3.45 11.70 -18.03
CA MET A 251 3.83 13.00 -18.59
C MET A 251 2.99 13.37 -19.82
N PHE A 252 2.68 12.39 -20.68
CA PHE A 252 1.79 12.58 -21.82
C PHE A 252 0.38 13.00 -21.38
N LEU A 253 -0.23 12.25 -20.45
CA LEU A 253 -1.56 12.57 -19.93
C LEU A 253 -1.60 13.96 -19.28
N ARG A 254 -0.57 14.31 -18.52
CA ARG A 254 -0.46 15.62 -17.89
C ARG A 254 -0.48 16.74 -18.93
N ASN A 255 0.37 16.64 -19.96
CA ASN A 255 0.43 17.63 -21.02
C ASN A 255 -0.88 17.71 -21.82
N PHE A 256 -1.62 16.61 -21.94
CA PHE A 256 -2.92 16.59 -22.61
C PHE A 256 -4.02 17.28 -21.79
N ILE A 257 -3.97 17.20 -20.45
CA ILE A 257 -4.93 17.85 -19.56
C ILE A 257 -4.63 19.36 -19.40
N GLU A 258 -3.35 19.75 -19.48
CA GLU A 258 -2.91 21.15 -19.41
C GLU A 258 -3.06 21.91 -20.76
N SER A 259 -3.48 21.22 -21.83
CA SER A 259 -3.75 21.74 -23.19
C SER A 259 -5.22 22.10 -23.39
#